data_AF-A0A251NTE0-F1
#
_entry.id   AF-A0A251NTE0-F1
#
_cell.length_a   1.000
_cell.length_b   1.000
_cell.length_c   1.000
_cell.angle_alpha   90.00
_cell.angle_beta   90.00
_cell.angle_gamma   90.00
#
_symmetry.space_group_name_H-M   'P 1'
#
loop_
_entity.id
_entity.type
_entity.pdbx_description
1 polymer ?
#
loop_
_entity_poly.entity_id
_entity_poly.type
_entity_poly.pdbx_seq_one_letter_code
_entity_poly.pdbx_strand_id
1 'polypeptide(L)'
;MAKFTIPCFVLILVLLSTTNVWKIATVEGSKCCTDHPELGNCVPGADDNPNGGKCWTFCTSDCEKGGICKLLGNRHHCHCLC
;
A
#
# COMPACT_ATOMS: atom_id res chain seq x y z
N MET A 1 44.29 37.54 5.88
CA MET A 1 42.81 37.55 5.82
C MET A 1 42.34 36.22 5.23
N ALA A 2 42.10 35.22 6.07
CA ALA A 2 41.75 33.87 5.62
C ALA A 2 40.23 33.66 5.68
N LYS A 3 39.71 33.17 4.56
CA LYS A 3 38.31 32.88 4.23
C LYS A 3 37.64 31.95 5.25
N PHE A 4 36.80 32.51 6.12
CA PHE A 4 35.81 31.75 6.89
C PHE A 4 34.60 31.46 6.00
N THR A 5 34.76 30.58 5.01
CA THR A 5 33.72 30.23 4.02
C THR A 5 33.30 28.76 4.12
N ILE A 6 33.46 28.16 5.30
CA ILE A 6 33.22 26.73 5.55
C ILE A 6 32.19 26.44 6.67
N PRO A 7 31.88 27.33 7.67
CA PRO A 7 30.98 26.92 8.75
C PRO A 7 29.50 26.87 8.35
N CYS A 8 29.10 27.57 7.28
CA CYS A 8 27.70 27.61 6.86
C CYS A 8 27.21 26.29 6.22
N PHE A 9 28.04 25.65 5.39
CA PHE A 9 27.61 24.45 4.65
C PHE A 9 27.34 23.27 5.59
N VAL A 10 28.14 23.14 6.65
CA VAL A 10 27.97 22.06 7.64
C VAL A 10 26.69 22.25 8.46
N LEU A 11 26.36 23.48 8.84
CA LEU A 11 25.12 23.80 9.56
C LEU A 11 23.87 23.49 8.72
N ILE A 12 23.92 23.79 7.41
CA ILE A 12 22.80 23.51 6.49
C ILE A 12 22.57 21.99 6.34
N LEU A 13 23.63 21.19 6.26
CA LEU A 13 23.54 19.73 6.16
C LEU A 13 22.96 19.08 7.43
N VAL A 14 23.28 19.61 8.62
CA VAL A 14 22.72 19.15 9.91
C VAL A 14 21.24 19.50 10.03
N LEU A 15 20.79 20.64 9.50
CA LEU A 15 19.37 20.99 9.50
C LEU A 15 18.56 20.05 8.59
N LEU A 16 19.12 19.67 7.42
CA LEU A 16 18.47 18.75 6.49
C LEU A 16 18.39 17.31 7.01
N SER A 17 19.27 16.87 7.92
CA SER A 17 19.22 15.51 8.48
C SER A 17 18.14 15.35 9.58
N THR A 18 17.58 16.44 10.08
CA THR A 18 16.49 16.43 11.08
C THR A 18 15.09 16.43 10.47
N THR A 19 14.97 16.44 9.14
CA THR A 19 13.67 16.19 8.51
C THR A 19 13.31 14.73 8.74
N ASN A 20 12.60 14.48 9.84
CA ASN A 20 11.77 13.30 9.97
C ASN A 20 10.97 13.23 8.68
N VAL A 21 11.29 12.25 7.83
CA VAL A 21 10.51 11.94 6.64
C VAL A 21 9.12 11.63 7.16
N TRP A 22 8.27 12.65 7.20
CA TRP A 22 6.87 12.47 7.49
C TRP A 22 6.41 11.61 6.34
N LYS A 23 6.22 10.32 6.60
CA LYS A 23 5.52 9.43 5.69
C LYS A 23 4.15 10.07 5.56
N ILE A 24 3.99 10.91 4.55
CA ILE A 24 2.70 11.37 4.09
C ILE A 24 2.07 10.06 3.62
N ALA A 25 1.18 9.51 4.46
CA ALA A 25 0.32 8.42 4.05
C ALA A 25 -0.51 8.98 2.90
N THR A 26 0.01 8.82 1.68
CA THR A 26 -0.78 8.95 0.49
C THR A 26 -1.97 8.03 0.75
N VAL A 27 -3.17 8.60 0.71
CA VAL A 27 -4.40 7.81 0.56
C VAL A 27 -4.37 7.26 -0.88
N GLU A 28 -3.35 6.46 -1.22
CA GLU A 28 -3.60 5.29 -2.05
C GLU A 28 -4.63 4.53 -1.25
N GLY A 29 -5.87 4.46 -1.76
CA GLY A 29 -6.95 3.74 -1.10
C GLY A 29 -6.37 2.44 -0.58
N SER A 30 -6.38 2.27 0.75
CA SER A 30 -5.61 1.21 1.37
C SER A 30 -5.96 -0.10 0.68
N LYS A 31 -4.95 -0.84 0.23
CA LYS A 31 -5.16 -2.13 -0.44
C LYS A 31 -6.04 -3.04 0.42
N CYS A 32 -5.91 -2.95 1.73
CA CYS A 32 -6.80 -3.63 2.67
C CYS A 32 -8.09 -2.83 2.88
N CYS A 33 -9.20 -3.53 3.12
CA CYS A 33 -10.53 -2.95 3.29
C CYS A 33 -11.13 -2.32 2.02
N THR A 34 -10.63 -2.67 0.84
CA THR A 34 -11.03 -2.07 -0.43
C THR A 34 -11.45 -3.13 -1.45
N ASP A 35 -12.43 -2.78 -2.29
CA ASP A 35 -12.79 -3.55 -3.48
C ASP A 35 -11.80 -3.25 -4.62
N HIS A 36 -11.27 -4.29 -5.25
CA HIS A 36 -10.28 -4.22 -6.34
C HIS A 36 -10.89 -4.66 -7.68
N PRO A 37 -11.73 -3.83 -8.33
CA PRO A 37 -12.34 -4.16 -9.62
C PRO A 37 -11.32 -4.29 -10.75
N GLU A 38 -10.11 -3.73 -10.60
CA GLU A 38 -9.00 -3.84 -11.55
C GLU A 38 -8.50 -5.28 -11.72
N LEU A 39 -8.73 -6.16 -10.74
CA LEU A 39 -8.45 -7.60 -10.86
C LEU A 39 -9.46 -8.34 -11.73
N GLY A 40 -10.53 -7.66 -12.17
CA GLY A 40 -11.60 -8.23 -12.97
C GLY A 40 -12.56 -9.09 -12.17
N ASN A 41 -13.32 -9.93 -12.88
CA ASN A 41 -14.29 -10.83 -12.24
C ASN A 41 -13.56 -11.92 -11.44
N CYS A 42 -14.20 -12.43 -10.39
CA CYS A 42 -13.71 -13.56 -9.61
C CYS A 42 -14.79 -14.63 -9.43
N VAL A 43 -14.37 -15.83 -9.04
CA VAL A 43 -15.22 -16.99 -8.77
C VAL A 43 -15.18 -17.30 -7.27
N PRO A 44 -16.32 -17.20 -6.56
CA PRO A 44 -16.42 -17.57 -5.15
C PRO A 44 -15.96 -19.00 -4.88
N GLY A 45 -15.16 -19.21 -3.84
CA GLY A 45 -14.56 -20.47 -3.44
C GLY A 45 -13.30 -20.88 -4.21
N ALA A 46 -13.04 -20.32 -5.39
CA ALA A 46 -11.85 -20.59 -6.18
C ALA A 46 -10.82 -19.45 -6.04
N ASP A 47 -11.24 -18.21 -6.28
CA ASP A 47 -10.34 -17.04 -6.24
C ASP A 47 -10.09 -16.51 -4.82
N ASP A 48 -10.97 -16.81 -3.88
CA ASP A 48 -10.85 -16.51 -2.45
C ASP A 48 -10.23 -17.66 -1.63
N ASN A 49 -9.78 -18.73 -2.29
CA ASN A 49 -9.15 -19.86 -1.62
C ASN A 49 -7.78 -19.47 -1.02
N PRO A 50 -7.52 -19.75 0.28
CA PRO A 50 -6.22 -19.52 0.90
C PRO A 50 -5.05 -20.26 0.26
N ASN A 51 -5.33 -21.32 -0.48
CA ASN A 51 -4.32 -22.15 -1.15
C ASN A 51 -3.93 -21.64 -2.55
N GLY A 52 -4.02 -20.33 -2.80
CA GLY A 52 -3.56 -19.72 -4.05
C GLY A 52 -4.66 -19.14 -4.95
N GLY A 53 -5.83 -18.85 -4.39
CA GLY A 53 -6.86 -18.09 -5.09
C GLY A 53 -6.37 -16.69 -5.44
N LYS A 54 -6.77 -16.16 -6.61
CA LYS A 54 -6.32 -14.85 -7.12
C LYS A 54 -6.55 -13.72 -6.11
N CYS A 55 -7.77 -13.60 -5.58
CA CYS A 55 -8.12 -12.57 -4.60
C CYS A 55 -7.34 -12.78 -3.30
N TRP A 56 -7.22 -14.03 -2.84
CA TRP A 56 -6.46 -14.33 -1.64
C TRP A 56 -5.00 -13.91 -1.77
N THR A 57 -4.31 -14.39 -2.81
CA THR A 57 -2.87 -14.14 -3.04
C THR A 57 -2.58 -12.66 -3.28
N PHE A 58 -3.43 -11.96 -4.03
CA PHE A 58 -3.26 -10.53 -4.22
C PHE A 58 -3.35 -9.78 -2.88
N CYS A 59 -4.35 -10.09 -2.06
CA CYS A 59 -4.56 -9.39 -0.81
C CYS A 59 -3.53 -9.77 0.27
N THR A 60 -3.10 -11.03 0.36
CA THR A 60 -2.14 -11.48 1.40
C THR A 60 -0.76 -10.87 1.30
N SER A 61 -0.38 -10.25 0.17
CA SER A 61 0.92 -9.57 0.09
C SER A 61 1.01 -8.33 0.98
N ASP A 62 -0.12 -7.69 1.29
CA ASP A 62 -0.17 -6.45 2.08
C ASP A 62 -1.23 -6.48 3.19
N CYS A 63 -2.16 -7.46 3.13
CA CYS A 63 -3.28 -7.64 4.05
C CYS A 63 -3.26 -9.07 4.60
N GLU A 64 -2.80 -9.25 5.83
CA GLU A 64 -2.59 -10.58 6.44
C GLU A 64 -3.86 -11.47 6.46
N LYS A 65 -5.04 -10.85 6.39
CA LYS A 65 -6.33 -11.55 6.39
C LYS A 65 -6.77 -12.07 5.02
N GLY A 66 -6.03 -11.76 3.94
CA GLY A 66 -6.34 -12.20 2.59
C GLY A 66 -7.49 -11.43 1.96
N GLY A 67 -8.19 -12.08 1.02
CA GLY A 67 -9.21 -11.44 0.20
C GLY A 67 -10.31 -12.40 -0.22
N ILE A 68 -11.51 -11.85 -0.39
CA ILE A 68 -12.72 -12.59 -0.75
C ILE A 68 -13.22 -12.20 -2.13
N CYS A 69 -14.00 -13.08 -2.76
CA CYS A 69 -14.72 -12.78 -3.97
C CYS A 69 -16.13 -12.28 -3.63
N LYS A 70 -16.33 -10.96 -3.66
CA LYS A 70 -17.55 -10.27 -3.20
C LYS A 70 -18.43 -9.87 -4.38
N LEU A 71 -19.73 -10.12 -4.29
CA LEU A 71 -20.71 -9.67 -5.27
C LEU A 71 -20.99 -8.16 -5.08
N LEU A 72 -20.70 -7.35 -6.10
CA LEU A 72 -21.03 -5.93 -6.17
C LEU A 72 -21.96 -5.69 -7.37
N GLY A 73 -23.24 -5.41 -7.09
CA GLY A 73 -24.28 -5.36 -8.13
C GLY A 73 -24.45 -6.74 -8.78
N ASN A 74 -24.09 -6.84 -10.07
CA ASN A 74 -24.21 -8.09 -10.86
C ASN A 74 -22.85 -8.71 -11.21
N ARG A 75 -21.76 -8.27 -10.60
CA ARG A 75 -20.40 -8.76 -10.88
C ARG A 75 -19.65 -9.07 -9.60
N HIS A 76 -18.79 -10.07 -9.67
CA HIS A 76 -17.95 -10.44 -8.55
C HIS A 76 -16.61 -9.72 -8.63
N HIS A 77 -16.18 -9.12 -7.53
CA HIS A 77 -14.93 -8.39 -7.43
C HIS A 77 -14.13 -8.88 -6.22
N CYS A 78 -12.81 -8.88 -6.34
CA CYS A 78 -11.96 -9.17 -5.19
C CYS A 78 -12.08 -8.04 -4.17
N HIS A 79 -12.26 -8.39 -2.91
CA HIS A 79 -12.26 -7.44 -1.79
C HIS A 79 -11.22 -7.90 -0.77
N CYS A 80 -10.22 -7.07 -0.49
CA CYS A 80 -9.22 -7.39 0.51
C CYS A 80 -9.76 -7.12 1.92
N LEU A 81 -9.60 -8.08 2.81
CA LEU A 81 -10.15 -8.00 4.16
C LEU A 81 -9.33 -7.01 5.03
N CYS A 82 -10.05 -6.37 5.94
CA CYS A 82 -9.50 -5.75 7.14
C CYS A 82 -9.21 -6.86 8.16
#